data_AF-A0A9N7MGN4-F1
#
_entry.id   AF-A0A9N7MGN4-F1
#
_cell.length_a   1.000
_cell.length_b   1.000
_cell.length_c   1.000
_cell.angle_alpha   90.00
_cell.angle_beta   90.00
_cell.angle_gamma   90.00
#
_symmetry.space_group_name_H-M   'P 1'
#
loop_
_entity.id
_entity.type
_entity.pdbx_description
1 polymer ?
#
loop_
_entity_poly.entity_id
_entity_poly.type
_entity_poly.pdbx_seq_one_letter_code
_entity_poly.pdbx_strand_id
1 'polypeptide(L)'
;MPPTEKDSDLRISSPNPATARTSENVFANLNNLEHCAKYLNNTLVTFGFPASLDLFANDPVSVARTCNCIYALLQQRQRDVEFRESANEQRQRLLSDISRLEARIERLESQLSGKDREIASMTRAEAKATAAFKAQIDKLQQERDEFQKMVLGNQQVRTQQIHEMKKKEKEYIKLQEKLNQVVNEKKKESRSGMEIMNLLQKEGRQRGTWNAKKADTDFYKKIVDAYEAKNQELVAENADLRALLRSMQVDMREFLNAPNRKKSSPNNDRPDADLSQSPLGGRTDMFDLPLHMARDQIEESLRTKMASIKERMVQLQDAQKDAEVTSEVTERELELEAQLVEARSIIQEQASIMSKHISKSEKPRRLSGNFNSDRSSILSSP
;
A
#
# COMPACT_ATOMS: atom_id res chain seq x y z
N MET A 1 -27.27 -25.89 -6.77
CA MET A 1 -27.50 -27.11 -5.95
C MET A 1 -27.42 -26.70 -4.49
N PRO A 2 -28.37 -27.12 -3.65
CA PRO A 2 -28.42 -26.73 -2.23
C PRO A 2 -27.38 -27.51 -1.40
N PRO A 3 -27.04 -27.05 -0.20
CA PRO A 3 -25.97 -27.59 0.61
C PRO A 3 -26.44 -28.82 1.41
N THR A 4 -25.61 -29.86 1.43
CA THR A 4 -25.76 -31.06 2.24
C THR A 4 -25.45 -30.76 3.71
N GLU A 5 -26.50 -30.76 4.52
CA GLU A 5 -26.46 -30.98 5.96
C GLU A 5 -25.80 -32.33 6.27
N LYS A 6 -24.64 -32.34 6.92
CA LYS A 6 -24.18 -33.40 7.84
C LYS A 6 -23.12 -32.82 8.79
N ASP A 7 -23.54 -31.90 9.65
CA ASP A 7 -22.87 -31.69 10.94
C ASP A 7 -23.29 -32.84 11.86
N SER A 8 -22.48 -33.91 11.86
CA SER A 8 -22.55 -34.94 12.88
C SER A 8 -21.57 -34.55 13.99
N ASP A 9 -22.14 -33.98 15.06
CA ASP A 9 -21.51 -33.80 16.37
C ASP A 9 -20.72 -35.04 16.80
N LEU A 10 -19.40 -35.04 16.57
CA LEU A 10 -18.45 -35.90 17.28
C LEU A 10 -17.90 -35.11 18.47
N ARG A 11 -18.79 -34.72 19.39
CA ARG A 11 -18.42 -34.45 20.77
C ARG A 11 -18.03 -35.78 21.42
N ILE A 12 -16.77 -36.18 21.23
CA ILE A 12 -16.13 -37.11 22.15
C ILE A 12 -16.02 -36.37 23.47
N SER A 13 -16.99 -36.61 24.35
CA SER A 13 -16.96 -36.21 25.74
C SER A 13 -15.67 -36.75 26.37
N SER A 14 -14.70 -35.87 26.58
CA SER A 14 -13.56 -36.16 27.44
C SER A 14 -14.10 -36.45 28.85
N PRO A 15 -13.82 -37.60 29.46
CA PRO A 15 -14.18 -37.80 30.86
C PRO A 15 -13.30 -36.87 31.69
N ASN A 16 -13.96 -35.95 32.39
CA ASN A 16 -13.38 -35.07 33.38
C ASN A 16 -12.64 -35.93 34.45
N PRO A 17 -11.34 -35.70 34.74
CA PRO A 17 -10.57 -36.57 35.65
C PRO A 17 -10.93 -36.37 37.13
N ALA A 18 -11.88 -35.50 37.46
CA ALA A 18 -12.21 -35.13 38.84
C ALA A 18 -13.28 -36.00 39.52
N THR A 19 -13.82 -37.03 38.84
CA THR A 19 -14.84 -37.92 39.43
C THR A 19 -14.60 -39.39 39.05
N ALA A 20 -13.38 -39.89 39.29
CA ALA A 20 -13.19 -41.32 39.44
C ALA A 20 -13.70 -41.72 40.83
N ARG A 21 -14.98 -42.05 40.87
CA ARG A 21 -15.66 -42.72 41.97
C ARG A 21 -14.78 -43.89 42.45
N THR A 22 -14.28 -43.77 43.68
CA THR A 22 -13.85 -44.87 44.53
C THR A 22 -15.08 -45.75 44.82
N SER A 23 -15.48 -46.57 43.86
CA SER A 23 -16.49 -47.61 44.04
C SER A 23 -15.85 -48.98 43.80
N GLU A 24 -15.47 -49.62 44.91
CA GLU A 24 -15.45 -51.07 45.19
C GLU A 24 -15.38 -52.04 44.00
N ASN A 25 -14.31 -52.00 43.21
CA ASN A 25 -13.86 -53.18 42.47
C ASN A 25 -12.74 -53.84 43.28
N VAL A 26 -13.13 -54.64 44.28
CA VAL A 26 -12.17 -55.31 45.16
C VAL A 26 -11.53 -56.47 44.40
N PHE A 27 -10.31 -56.25 43.91
CA PHE A 27 -9.54 -57.21 43.13
C PHE A 27 -9.20 -58.51 43.90
N ALA A 28 -8.96 -58.43 45.20
CA ALA A 28 -8.59 -59.57 46.04
C ALA A 28 -9.44 -59.63 47.34
N ASN A 29 -9.89 -60.82 47.71
CA ASN A 29 -10.61 -61.14 48.94
C ASN A 29 -10.07 -62.46 49.54
N LEU A 30 -10.54 -62.82 50.74
CA LEU A 30 -10.06 -64.01 51.48
C LEU A 30 -10.19 -65.32 50.70
N ASN A 31 -11.21 -65.44 49.85
CA ASN A 31 -11.51 -66.68 49.13
C ASN A 31 -10.71 -66.84 47.84
N ASN A 32 -10.11 -65.77 47.30
CA ASN A 32 -9.40 -65.80 46.01
C ASN A 32 -7.93 -65.35 46.09
N LEU A 33 -7.42 -65.11 47.31
CA LEU A 33 -6.11 -64.49 47.52
C LEU A 33 -4.94 -65.25 46.88
N GLU A 34 -4.94 -66.59 46.95
CA GLU A 34 -3.90 -67.41 46.33
C GLU A 34 -3.93 -67.31 44.80
N HIS A 35 -5.12 -67.26 44.22
CA HIS A 35 -5.30 -67.09 42.78
C HIS A 35 -4.88 -65.69 42.33
N CYS A 36 -5.25 -64.64 43.08
CA CYS A 36 -4.83 -63.26 42.83
C CYS A 36 -3.31 -63.11 42.91
N ALA A 37 -2.64 -63.73 43.89
CA ALA A 37 -1.18 -63.68 44.01
C ALA A 37 -0.48 -64.37 42.84
N LYS A 38 -0.97 -65.54 42.38
CA LYS A 38 -0.47 -66.22 41.18
C LYS A 38 -0.69 -65.39 39.92
N TYR A 39 -1.88 -64.80 39.78
CA TYR A 39 -2.21 -63.91 38.68
C TYR A 39 -1.27 -62.70 38.63
N LEU A 40 -1.09 -61.99 39.76
CA LEU A 40 -0.19 -60.84 39.84
C LEU A 40 1.23 -61.19 39.42
N ASN A 41 1.80 -62.30 39.91
CA ASN A 41 3.14 -62.72 39.52
C ASN A 41 3.24 -63.04 38.02
N ASN A 42 2.24 -63.71 37.43
CA ASN A 42 2.21 -63.97 35.98
C ASN A 42 2.09 -62.67 35.17
N THR A 43 1.26 -61.74 35.62
CA THR A 43 1.08 -60.44 35.00
C THR A 43 2.34 -59.59 35.09
N LEU A 44 3.03 -59.60 36.24
CA LEU A 44 4.30 -58.92 36.44
C LEU A 44 5.36 -59.39 35.43
N VAL A 45 5.50 -60.72 35.25
CA VAL A 45 6.41 -61.29 34.25
C VAL A 45 6.03 -60.85 32.84
N THR A 46 4.73 -60.85 32.52
CA THR A 46 4.24 -60.40 31.21
C THR A 46 4.61 -58.95 30.92
N PHE A 47 4.56 -58.08 31.94
CA PHE A 47 4.99 -56.68 31.85
C PHE A 47 6.49 -56.47 32.06
N GLY A 48 7.29 -57.54 32.12
CA GLY A 48 8.76 -57.48 32.22
C GLY A 48 9.31 -57.24 33.62
N PHE A 49 8.49 -57.41 34.66
CA PHE A 49 8.91 -57.35 36.07
C PHE A 49 9.28 -58.75 36.60
N PRO A 50 10.22 -58.86 37.56
CA PRO A 50 10.55 -60.13 38.18
C PRO A 50 9.37 -60.67 39.01
N ALA A 51 8.87 -61.89 38.71
CA ALA A 51 7.88 -62.61 39.52
C ALA A 51 8.45 -62.98 40.89
N SER A 52 8.42 -62.02 41.80
CA SER A 52 9.05 -62.09 43.11
C SER A 52 8.13 -61.56 44.21
N LEU A 53 6.85 -61.35 43.88
CA LEU A 53 5.85 -60.89 44.82
C LEU A 53 5.39 -62.08 45.67
N ASP A 54 5.97 -62.19 46.86
CA ASP A 54 5.57 -63.18 47.86
C ASP A 54 5.08 -62.46 49.11
N LEU A 55 3.76 -62.29 49.18
CA LEU A 55 3.08 -61.55 50.26
C LEU A 55 2.98 -62.37 51.56
N PHE A 56 3.29 -63.67 51.51
CA PHE A 56 3.18 -64.58 52.66
C PHE A 56 4.54 -65.03 53.19
N ALA A 57 5.63 -64.55 52.60
CA ALA A 57 6.97 -64.88 53.04
C ALA A 57 7.26 -64.32 54.45
N ASN A 58 7.86 -65.17 55.28
CA ASN A 58 8.33 -64.80 56.62
C ASN A 58 9.86 -64.61 56.68
N ASP A 59 10.58 -64.90 55.58
CA ASP A 59 12.02 -64.72 55.50
C ASP A 59 12.38 -63.32 54.96
N PRO A 60 13.38 -62.64 55.54
CA PRO A 60 13.75 -61.27 55.13
C PRO A 60 14.15 -61.12 53.67
N VAL A 61 14.66 -62.18 53.02
CA VAL A 61 15.15 -62.13 51.64
C VAL A 61 13.98 -62.06 50.66
N SER A 62 12.95 -62.87 50.86
CA SER A 62 11.72 -62.86 50.07
C SER A 62 10.90 -61.58 50.28
N VAL A 63 10.86 -61.06 51.52
CA VAL A 63 10.24 -59.75 51.80
C VAL A 63 10.98 -58.63 51.05
N ALA A 64 12.31 -58.61 51.07
CA ALA A 64 13.10 -57.62 50.34
C ALA A 64 12.88 -57.68 48.82
N ARG A 65 12.77 -58.89 48.24
CA ARG A 65 12.43 -59.07 46.82
C ARG A 65 11.04 -58.50 46.47
N THR A 66 10.05 -58.76 47.33
CA THR A 66 8.69 -58.21 47.20
C THR A 66 8.71 -56.68 47.26
N CYS A 67 9.43 -56.09 48.23
CA CYS A 67 9.59 -54.64 48.34
C CYS A 67 10.25 -54.02 47.10
N ASN A 68 11.32 -54.64 46.58
CA ASN A 68 11.99 -54.17 45.37
C ASN A 68 11.09 -54.24 44.14
N CYS A 69 10.26 -55.29 44.03
CA CYS A 69 9.27 -55.42 42.97
C CYS A 69 8.24 -54.28 43.04
N ILE A 70 7.68 -54.03 44.23
CA ILE A 70 6.74 -52.92 44.47
C ILE A 70 7.39 -51.57 44.18
N TYR A 71 8.64 -51.36 44.60
CA TYR A 71 9.39 -50.14 44.32
C TYR A 71 9.59 -49.92 42.81
N ALA A 72 9.93 -50.98 42.05
CA ALA A 72 10.05 -50.90 40.60
C ALA A 72 8.72 -50.54 39.91
N LEU A 73 7.59 -51.06 40.40
CA LEU A 73 6.25 -50.69 39.91
C LEU A 73 5.92 -49.23 40.16
N LEU A 74 6.22 -48.72 41.37
CA LEU A 74 6.02 -47.33 41.72
C LEU A 74 6.90 -46.40 40.87
N GLN A 75 8.16 -46.79 40.67
CA GLN A 75 9.10 -46.00 39.85
C GLN A 75 8.71 -46.01 38.37
N GLN A 76 8.26 -47.14 37.82
CA GLN A 76 7.71 -47.19 36.47
C GLN A 76 6.48 -46.30 36.37
N ARG A 77 5.55 -46.38 37.34
CA ARG A 77 4.36 -45.54 37.34
C ARG A 77 4.72 -44.05 37.36
N GLN A 78 5.69 -43.64 38.17
CA GLN A 78 6.15 -42.25 38.21
C GLN A 78 6.70 -41.81 36.84
N ARG A 79 7.57 -42.60 36.22
CA ARG A 79 8.10 -42.32 34.87
C ARG A 79 6.99 -42.24 33.82
N ASP A 80 5.99 -43.12 33.90
CA ASP A 80 4.85 -43.10 32.98
C ASP A 80 3.92 -41.90 33.20
N VAL A 81 3.85 -41.36 34.42
CA VAL A 81 3.15 -40.09 34.70
C VAL A 81 3.92 -38.95 34.05
N GLU A 82 5.20 -38.81 34.36
CA GLU A 82 6.07 -37.74 33.87
C GLU A 82 6.12 -37.72 32.33
N PHE A 83 6.25 -38.90 31.69
CA PHE A 83 6.22 -39.01 30.24
C PHE A 83 4.89 -38.56 29.64
N ARG A 84 3.76 -38.99 30.23
CA ARG A 84 2.43 -38.57 29.75
C ARG A 84 2.18 -37.10 29.97
N GLU A 85 2.65 -36.53 31.08
CA GLU A 85 2.54 -35.10 31.36
C GLU A 85 3.34 -34.28 30.34
N SER A 86 4.61 -34.64 30.09
CA SER A 86 5.47 -33.99 29.09
C SER A 86 4.88 -34.08 27.68
N ALA A 87 4.39 -35.25 27.27
CA ALA A 87 3.72 -35.43 25.98
C ALA A 87 2.44 -34.59 25.87
N ASN A 88 1.68 -34.48 26.96
CA ASN A 88 0.47 -33.67 27.00
C ASN A 88 0.78 -32.17 26.93
N GLU A 89 1.83 -31.70 27.62
CA GLU A 89 2.31 -30.31 27.49
C GLU A 89 2.72 -29.99 26.06
N GLN A 90 3.51 -30.86 25.42
CA GLN A 90 3.91 -30.69 24.04
C GLN A 90 2.69 -30.63 23.10
N ARG A 91 1.71 -31.52 23.31
CA ARG A 91 0.45 -31.50 22.55
C ARG A 91 -0.29 -30.18 22.73
N GLN A 92 -0.37 -29.63 23.94
CA GLN A 92 -1.04 -28.34 24.19
C GLN A 92 -0.32 -27.17 23.54
N ARG A 93 1.02 -27.17 23.55
CA ARG A 93 1.83 -26.17 22.82
C ARG A 93 1.54 -26.23 21.32
N LEU A 94 1.56 -27.42 20.73
CA LEU A 94 1.27 -27.61 19.30
C LEU A 94 -0.16 -27.16 18.93
N LEU A 95 -1.17 -27.46 19.76
CA LEU A 95 -2.54 -26.99 19.51
C LEU A 95 -2.64 -25.47 19.54
N SER A 96 -1.90 -24.82 20.43
CA SER A 96 -1.84 -23.36 20.52
C SER A 96 -1.15 -22.77 19.28
N ASP A 97 -0.06 -23.39 18.83
CA ASP A 97 0.65 -22.99 17.60
C ASP A 97 -0.24 -23.16 16.35
N ILE A 98 -0.98 -24.26 16.26
CA ILE A 98 -1.96 -24.51 15.19
C ILE A 98 -3.01 -23.40 15.17
N SER A 99 -3.64 -23.11 16.31
CA SER A 99 -4.66 -22.06 16.41
C SER A 99 -4.11 -20.69 15.98
N ARG A 100 -2.86 -20.38 16.34
CA ARG A 100 -2.19 -19.13 15.93
C ARG A 100 -1.91 -19.10 14.42
N LEU A 101 -1.50 -20.23 13.83
CA LEU A 101 -1.25 -20.34 12.40
C LEU A 101 -2.55 -20.24 11.59
N GLU A 102 -3.62 -20.89 12.03
CA GLU A 102 -4.96 -20.80 11.42
C GLU A 102 -5.45 -19.35 11.39
N ALA A 103 -5.38 -18.63 12.52
CA ALA A 103 -5.74 -17.21 12.57
C ALA A 103 -4.86 -16.33 11.66
N ARG A 104 -3.59 -16.71 11.43
CA ARG A 104 -2.72 -16.01 10.49
C ARG A 104 -3.12 -16.28 9.04
N ILE A 105 -3.48 -17.52 8.72
CA ILE A 105 -3.96 -17.93 7.39
C ILE A 105 -5.22 -17.14 7.04
N GLU A 106 -6.24 -17.12 7.91
CA GLU A 106 -7.48 -16.38 7.67
C GLU A 106 -7.24 -14.88 7.40
N ARG A 107 -6.32 -14.27 8.16
CA ARG A 107 -5.93 -12.86 7.95
C ARG A 107 -5.24 -12.64 6.61
N LEU A 108 -4.39 -13.57 6.19
CA LEU A 108 -3.70 -13.49 4.89
C LEU A 108 -4.67 -13.71 3.73
N GLU A 109 -5.60 -14.64 3.85
CA GLU A 109 -6.67 -14.86 2.87
C GLU A 109 -7.58 -13.63 2.71
N SER A 110 -7.96 -13.00 3.82
CA SER A 110 -8.71 -11.74 3.80
C SER A 110 -7.93 -10.62 3.09
N GLN A 111 -6.64 -10.50 3.35
CA GLN A 111 -5.78 -9.53 2.67
C GLN A 111 -5.65 -9.83 1.18
N LEU A 112 -5.50 -11.10 0.80
CA LEU A 112 -5.40 -11.53 -0.59
C LEU A 112 -6.69 -11.21 -1.35
N SER A 113 -7.85 -11.53 -0.79
CA SER A 113 -9.15 -11.15 -1.36
C SER A 113 -9.30 -9.63 -1.48
N GLY A 114 -8.81 -8.87 -0.50
CA GLY A 114 -8.78 -7.40 -0.56
C GLY A 114 -7.91 -6.90 -1.73
N LYS A 115 -6.73 -7.48 -1.90
CA LYS A 115 -5.80 -7.15 -3.00
C LYS A 115 -6.36 -7.51 -4.37
N ASP A 116 -7.04 -8.63 -4.51
CA ASP A 116 -7.69 -9.01 -5.77
C ASP A 116 -8.79 -8.02 -6.17
N ARG A 117 -9.55 -7.52 -5.20
CA ARG A 117 -10.55 -6.46 -5.43
C ARG A 117 -9.90 -5.14 -5.83
N GLU A 118 -8.81 -4.75 -5.17
CA GLU A 118 -8.02 -3.57 -5.53
C GLU A 118 -7.50 -3.67 -6.96
N ILE A 119 -6.91 -4.81 -7.34
CA ILE A 119 -6.41 -5.07 -8.70
C ILE A 119 -7.56 -4.96 -9.71
N ALA A 120 -8.68 -5.65 -9.47
CA ALA A 120 -9.83 -5.57 -10.37
C ALA A 120 -10.38 -4.14 -10.52
N SER A 121 -10.34 -3.33 -9.47
CA SER A 121 -10.71 -1.91 -9.54
C SER A 121 -9.72 -1.11 -10.38
N MET A 122 -8.42 -1.27 -10.14
CA MET A 122 -7.36 -0.60 -10.88
C MET A 122 -7.40 -0.94 -12.37
N THR A 123 -7.56 -2.21 -12.73
CA THR A 123 -7.66 -2.65 -14.13
C THR A 123 -8.87 -2.02 -14.84
N ARG A 124 -10.01 -1.88 -14.16
CA ARG A 124 -11.18 -1.19 -14.75
C ARG A 124 -10.93 0.31 -14.94
N ALA A 125 -10.28 0.95 -13.98
CA ALA A 125 -9.92 2.37 -14.08
C ALA A 125 -8.94 2.61 -15.24
N GLU A 126 -7.92 1.76 -15.36
CA GLU A 126 -6.94 1.79 -16.46
C GLU A 126 -7.61 1.57 -17.83
N ALA A 127 -8.50 0.59 -17.95
CA ALA A 127 -9.24 0.34 -19.19
C ALA A 127 -10.10 1.56 -19.59
N LYS A 128 -10.76 2.19 -18.62
CA LYS A 128 -11.55 3.42 -18.86
C LYS A 128 -10.66 4.59 -19.29
N ALA A 129 -9.52 4.79 -18.62
CA ALA A 129 -8.57 5.84 -18.99
C ALA A 129 -8.00 5.63 -20.40
N THR A 130 -7.65 4.38 -20.73
CA THR A 130 -7.15 4.00 -22.06
C THR A 130 -8.19 4.30 -23.15
N ALA A 131 -9.46 3.96 -22.91
CA ALA A 131 -10.54 4.29 -23.84
C ALA A 131 -10.75 5.80 -24.01
N ALA A 132 -10.65 6.57 -22.92
CA ALA A 132 -10.76 8.03 -22.96
C ALA A 132 -9.60 8.66 -23.76
N PHE A 133 -8.37 8.20 -23.55
CA PHE A 133 -7.22 8.67 -24.33
C PHE A 133 -7.34 8.33 -25.80
N LYS A 134 -7.81 7.12 -26.13
CA LYS A 134 -8.06 6.73 -27.52
C LYS A 134 -9.08 7.64 -28.19
N ALA A 135 -10.21 7.93 -27.52
CA ALA A 135 -11.21 8.85 -28.03
C ALA A 135 -10.65 10.27 -28.25
N GLN A 136 -9.78 10.75 -27.36
CA GLN A 136 -9.12 12.05 -27.51
C GLN A 136 -8.13 12.07 -28.68
N ILE A 137 -7.37 10.99 -28.89
CA ILE A 137 -6.48 10.83 -30.03
C ILE A 137 -7.28 10.87 -31.35
N ASP A 138 -8.38 10.13 -31.42
CA ASP A 138 -9.24 10.09 -32.61
C ASP A 138 -9.83 11.49 -32.92
N LYS A 139 -10.24 12.22 -31.89
CA LYS A 139 -10.74 13.61 -32.04
C LYS A 139 -9.65 14.54 -32.57
N LEU A 140 -8.44 14.50 -32.01
CA LEU A 140 -7.32 15.31 -32.48
C LEU A 140 -6.93 14.95 -33.92
N GLN A 141 -6.98 13.67 -34.29
CA GLN A 141 -6.74 13.23 -35.65
C GLN A 141 -7.77 13.82 -36.63
N GLN A 142 -9.05 13.82 -36.25
CA GLN A 142 -10.13 14.42 -37.03
C GLN A 142 -9.93 15.93 -37.19
N GLU A 143 -9.67 16.66 -36.11
CA GLU A 143 -9.44 18.11 -36.15
C GLU A 143 -8.24 18.46 -37.06
N ARG A 144 -7.17 17.65 -36.98
CA ARG A 144 -5.99 17.79 -37.86
C ARG A 144 -6.33 17.53 -39.33
N ASP A 145 -7.17 16.54 -39.64
CA ASP A 145 -7.60 16.26 -41.01
C ASP A 145 -8.52 17.36 -41.57
N GLU A 146 -9.40 17.93 -40.75
CA GLU A 146 -10.25 19.07 -41.11
C GLU A 146 -9.41 20.33 -41.35
N PHE A 147 -8.44 20.61 -40.50
CA PHE A 147 -7.51 21.72 -40.68
C PHE A 147 -6.70 21.57 -41.97
N GLN A 148 -6.22 20.36 -42.26
CA GLN A 148 -5.50 20.08 -43.50
C GLN A 148 -6.36 20.33 -44.75
N LYS A 149 -7.63 19.91 -44.73
CA LYS A 149 -8.58 20.22 -45.81
C LYS A 149 -8.80 21.72 -45.99
N MET A 150 -8.94 22.46 -44.89
CA MET A 150 -9.11 23.91 -44.91
C MET A 150 -7.89 24.63 -45.50
N VAL A 151 -6.68 24.23 -45.12
CA VAL A 151 -5.43 24.78 -45.65
C VAL A 151 -5.33 24.57 -47.17
N LEU A 152 -5.62 23.36 -47.65
CA LEU A 152 -5.63 23.06 -49.08
C LEU A 152 -6.68 23.90 -49.83
N GLY A 153 -7.89 24.02 -49.28
CA GLY A 153 -8.94 24.87 -49.84
C GLY A 153 -8.55 26.34 -49.90
N ASN A 154 -7.95 26.87 -48.83
CA ASN A 154 -7.47 28.25 -48.79
C ASN A 154 -6.37 28.49 -49.83
N GLN A 155 -5.44 27.55 -49.98
CA GLN A 155 -4.37 27.62 -50.98
C GLN A 155 -4.92 27.64 -52.41
N GLN A 156 -5.97 26.85 -52.70
CA GLN A 156 -6.67 26.87 -53.98
C GLN A 156 -7.32 28.23 -54.24
N VAL A 157 -8.07 28.77 -53.27
CA VAL A 157 -8.72 30.09 -53.39
C VAL A 157 -7.68 31.20 -53.62
N ARG A 158 -6.56 31.19 -52.87
CA ARG A 158 -5.47 32.14 -53.05
C ARG A 158 -4.91 32.09 -54.46
N THR A 159 -4.71 30.88 -54.99
CA THR A 159 -4.24 30.68 -56.36
C THR A 159 -5.23 31.28 -57.37
N GLN A 160 -6.53 31.01 -57.20
CA GLN A 160 -7.58 31.56 -58.04
C GLN A 160 -7.65 33.10 -58.00
N GLN A 161 -7.54 33.69 -56.80
CA GLN A 161 -7.50 35.15 -56.62
C GLN A 161 -6.30 35.79 -57.32
N ILE A 162 -5.12 35.15 -57.28
CA ILE A 162 -3.93 35.61 -58.01
C ILE A 162 -4.18 35.62 -59.53
N HIS A 163 -4.83 34.58 -60.07
CA HIS A 163 -5.16 34.54 -61.49
C HIS A 163 -6.17 35.62 -61.91
N GLU A 164 -7.22 35.84 -61.11
CA GLU A 164 -8.20 36.91 -61.33
C GLU A 164 -7.56 38.31 -61.25
N MET A 165 -6.70 38.55 -60.26
CA MET A 165 -5.91 39.80 -60.16
C MET A 165 -5.08 40.06 -61.41
N LYS A 166 -4.32 39.04 -61.87
CA LYS A 166 -3.50 39.16 -63.09
C LYS A 166 -4.35 39.42 -64.34
N LYS A 167 -5.57 38.88 -64.42
CA LYS A 167 -6.50 39.15 -65.52
C LYS A 167 -6.96 40.59 -65.51
N LYS A 168 -7.40 41.10 -64.35
CA LYS A 168 -7.81 42.50 -64.18
C LYS A 168 -6.67 43.47 -64.43
N GLU A 169 -5.46 43.14 -64.01
CA GLU A 169 -4.26 43.95 -64.26
C GLU A 169 -3.99 44.08 -65.77
N LYS A 170 -4.12 42.99 -66.53
CA LYS A 170 -4.03 43.04 -68.00
C LYS A 170 -5.12 43.89 -68.64
N GLU A 171 -6.35 43.82 -68.13
CA GLU A 171 -7.46 44.66 -68.62
C GLU A 171 -7.25 46.14 -68.28
N TYR A 172 -6.74 46.42 -67.08
CA TYR A 172 -6.38 47.77 -66.66
C TYR A 172 -5.30 48.38 -67.55
N ILE A 173 -4.23 47.63 -67.86
CA ILE A 173 -3.17 48.06 -68.78
C ILE A 173 -3.77 48.41 -70.15
N LYS A 174 -4.62 47.54 -70.72
CA LYS A 174 -5.30 47.81 -71.99
C LYS A 174 -6.20 49.05 -71.95
N LEU A 175 -6.90 49.27 -70.84
CA LEU A 175 -7.77 50.45 -70.67
C LEU A 175 -6.94 51.73 -70.55
N GLN A 176 -5.83 51.66 -69.82
CA GLN A 176 -4.87 52.74 -69.66
C GLN A 176 -4.23 53.11 -71.01
N GLU A 177 -3.86 52.12 -71.84
CA GLU A 177 -3.39 52.33 -73.21
C GLU A 177 -4.43 53.04 -74.07
N LYS A 178 -5.69 52.59 -74.06
CA LYS A 178 -6.80 53.24 -74.79
C LYS A 178 -7.03 54.67 -74.32
N LEU A 179 -7.00 54.93 -73.01
CA LEU A 179 -7.16 56.27 -72.46
C LEU A 179 -6.03 57.19 -72.94
N ASN A 180 -4.79 56.71 -72.88
CA ASN A 180 -3.64 57.45 -73.38
C ASN A 180 -3.76 57.75 -74.88
N GLN A 181 -4.27 56.79 -75.67
CA GLN A 181 -4.55 56.98 -77.08
C GLN A 181 -5.59 58.09 -77.30
N VAL A 182 -6.74 58.04 -76.62
CA VAL A 182 -7.78 59.08 -76.70
C VAL A 182 -7.26 60.45 -76.26
N VAL A 183 -6.46 60.52 -75.19
CA VAL A 183 -5.85 61.77 -74.73
C VAL A 183 -4.88 62.33 -75.77
N ASN A 184 -4.08 61.47 -76.42
CA ASN A 184 -3.16 61.89 -77.47
C ASN A 184 -3.88 62.28 -78.77
N GLU A 185 -4.97 61.60 -79.14
CA GLU A 185 -5.86 61.96 -80.23
C GLU A 185 -6.50 63.33 -79.96
N LYS A 186 -7.03 63.55 -78.75
CA LYS A 186 -7.54 64.86 -78.31
C LYS A 186 -6.48 65.96 -78.35
N LYS A 187 -5.22 65.65 -78.01
CA LYS A 187 -4.10 66.61 -78.15
C LYS A 187 -3.75 66.90 -79.62
N LYS A 188 -3.96 65.95 -80.53
CA LYS A 188 -3.81 66.15 -81.98
C LYS A 188 -4.98 66.93 -82.59
N GLU A 189 -6.21 66.66 -82.17
CA GLU A 189 -7.41 67.44 -82.55
C GLU A 189 -7.37 68.85 -81.95
N SER A 190 -6.77 69.04 -80.78
CA SER A 190 -6.54 70.38 -80.20
C SER A 190 -5.58 71.27 -81.02
N ARG A 191 -4.89 70.74 -82.05
CA ARG A 191 -4.14 71.56 -83.02
C ARG A 191 -4.98 71.99 -84.23
N SER A 192 -6.23 71.52 -84.37
CA SER A 192 -7.12 71.92 -85.45
C SER A 192 -8.58 71.89 -84.97
N GLY A 193 -9.10 73.06 -84.57
CA GLY A 193 -10.54 73.32 -84.59
C GLY A 193 -11.14 73.72 -83.25
N MET A 194 -11.33 75.03 -83.12
CA MET A 194 -12.43 75.75 -82.45
C MET A 194 -12.89 75.23 -81.08
N GLU A 195 -12.45 75.96 -80.06
CA GLU A 195 -12.87 75.81 -78.67
C GLU A 195 -14.31 76.29 -78.50
N ILE A 196 -15.25 75.35 -78.41
CA ILE A 196 -16.62 75.62 -77.95
C ILE A 196 -16.63 75.49 -76.43
N MET A 197 -16.55 76.65 -75.76
CA MET A 197 -17.02 76.79 -74.39
C MET A 197 -18.52 76.48 -74.37
N ASN A 198 -18.90 75.39 -73.71
CA ASN A 198 -20.20 75.36 -73.07
C ASN A 198 -20.17 74.58 -71.76
N LEU A 199 -20.65 75.29 -70.74
CA LEU A 199 -21.04 74.78 -69.44
C LEU A 199 -21.95 73.56 -69.61
N LEU A 200 -21.61 72.44 -69.01
CA LEU A 200 -22.61 71.51 -68.47
C LEU A 200 -21.98 70.58 -67.43
N GLN A 201 -22.34 70.88 -66.18
CA GLN A 201 -22.58 69.95 -65.09
C GLN A 201 -21.53 68.86 -64.89
N LYS A 202 -20.49 69.20 -64.13
CA LYS A 202 -19.94 68.22 -63.20
C LYS A 202 -21.01 67.95 -62.15
N GLU A 203 -21.81 66.92 -62.38
CA GLU A 203 -22.35 66.14 -61.28
C GLU A 203 -21.19 65.86 -60.33
N GLY A 204 -21.26 66.49 -59.17
CA GLY A 204 -20.38 66.21 -58.06
C GLY A 204 -20.57 64.75 -57.72
N ARG A 205 -19.67 63.91 -58.25
CA ARG A 205 -19.23 62.72 -57.53
C ARG A 205 -19.14 63.13 -56.07
N GLN A 206 -19.89 62.46 -55.22
CA GLN A 206 -19.80 62.63 -53.79
C GLN A 206 -18.33 62.56 -53.39
N ARG A 207 -17.76 63.73 -53.15
CA ARG A 207 -16.55 63.88 -52.37
C ARG A 207 -16.98 63.39 -51.00
N GLY A 208 -16.43 62.24 -50.57
CA GLY A 208 -16.68 61.73 -49.24
C GLY A 208 -16.50 62.86 -48.25
N THR A 209 -17.59 63.29 -47.63
CA THR A 209 -17.57 64.22 -46.51
C THR A 209 -16.70 63.58 -45.45
N TRP A 210 -15.48 64.09 -45.30
CA TRP A 210 -14.62 63.83 -44.17
C TRP A 210 -15.35 64.36 -42.93
N ASN A 211 -16.20 63.51 -42.35
CA ASN A 211 -16.93 63.81 -41.14
C ASN A 211 -15.99 63.55 -39.97
N ALA A 212 -15.21 64.56 -39.56
CA ALA A 212 -14.37 64.50 -38.37
C ALA A 212 -15.16 64.03 -37.13
N LYS A 213 -16.44 64.42 -37.02
CA LYS A 213 -17.37 63.90 -35.99
C LYS A 213 -17.57 62.38 -36.02
N LYS A 214 -17.60 61.74 -37.20
CA LYS A 214 -17.70 60.27 -37.31
C LYS A 214 -16.37 59.61 -36.94
N ALA A 215 -15.25 60.19 -37.35
CA ALA A 215 -13.93 59.69 -36.99
C ALA A 215 -13.69 59.76 -35.47
N ASP A 216 -14.10 60.84 -34.80
CA ASP A 216 -14.03 60.96 -33.34
C ASP A 216 -14.97 59.97 -32.65
N THR A 217 -16.20 59.82 -33.15
CA THR A 217 -17.16 58.84 -32.62
C THR A 217 -16.63 57.40 -32.75
N ASP A 218 -16.03 57.06 -33.89
CA ASP A 218 -15.40 55.76 -34.12
C ASP A 218 -14.16 55.55 -33.25
N PHE A 219 -13.43 56.63 -32.92
CA PHE A 219 -12.28 56.59 -32.03
C PHE A 219 -12.69 56.35 -30.57
N TYR A 220 -13.67 57.10 -30.05
CA TYR A 220 -14.25 56.84 -28.73
C TYR A 220 -14.83 55.44 -28.64
N LYS A 221 -15.52 54.98 -29.69
CA LYS A 221 -16.05 53.61 -29.76
C LYS A 221 -14.93 52.57 -29.68
N LYS A 222 -13.84 52.73 -30.44
CA LYS A 222 -12.69 51.81 -30.35
C LYS A 222 -12.06 51.78 -28.95
N ILE A 223 -11.99 52.91 -28.26
CA ILE A 223 -11.47 52.97 -26.89
C ILE A 223 -12.40 52.21 -25.94
N VAL A 224 -13.71 52.41 -26.05
CA VAL A 224 -14.71 51.70 -25.25
C VAL A 224 -14.68 50.21 -25.54
N ASP A 225 -14.70 49.81 -26.81
CA ASP A 225 -14.63 48.41 -27.24
C ASP A 225 -13.34 47.73 -26.72
N ALA A 226 -12.20 48.44 -26.74
CA ALA A 226 -10.94 47.92 -26.20
C ALA A 226 -10.97 47.79 -24.67
N TYR A 227 -11.58 48.75 -23.96
CA TYR A 227 -11.78 48.67 -22.52
C TYR A 227 -12.75 47.55 -22.12
N GLU A 228 -13.84 47.38 -22.86
CA GLU A 228 -14.80 46.29 -22.65
C GLU A 228 -14.16 44.93 -22.91
N ALA A 229 -13.39 44.79 -24.00
CA ALA A 229 -12.64 43.57 -24.28
C ALA A 229 -11.65 43.25 -23.15
N LYS A 230 -10.93 44.26 -22.63
CA LYS A 230 -10.03 44.09 -21.49
C LYS A 230 -10.76 43.74 -20.19
N ASN A 231 -11.95 44.32 -19.97
CA ASN A 231 -12.77 44.00 -18.81
C ASN A 231 -13.32 42.57 -18.89
N GLN A 232 -13.72 42.11 -20.08
CA GLN A 232 -14.13 40.72 -20.31
C GLN A 232 -12.98 39.74 -20.07
N GLU A 233 -11.78 40.06 -20.55
CA GLU A 233 -10.56 39.28 -20.30
C GLU A 233 -10.26 39.17 -18.81
N LEU A 234 -10.32 40.28 -18.07
CA LEU A 234 -10.16 40.31 -16.61
C LEU A 234 -11.21 39.47 -15.88
N VAL A 235 -12.48 39.55 -16.29
CA VAL A 235 -13.56 38.75 -15.70
C VAL A 235 -13.35 37.25 -15.97
N ALA A 236 -12.92 36.88 -17.17
CA ALA A 236 -12.60 35.51 -17.54
C ALA A 236 -11.41 34.97 -16.72
N GLU A 237 -10.31 35.72 -16.65
CA GLU A 237 -9.14 35.35 -15.85
C GLU A 237 -9.49 35.22 -14.36
N ASN A 238 -10.34 36.10 -13.82
CA ASN A 238 -10.81 35.98 -12.44
C ASN A 238 -11.65 34.72 -12.21
N ALA A 239 -12.48 34.33 -13.17
CA ALA A 239 -13.26 33.10 -13.11
C ALA A 239 -12.36 31.85 -13.13
N ASP A 240 -11.34 31.86 -13.99
CA ASP A 240 -10.35 30.78 -14.09
C ASP A 240 -9.52 30.65 -12.81
N LEU A 241 -9.07 31.77 -12.23
CA LEU A 241 -8.35 31.79 -10.95
C LEU A 241 -9.20 31.23 -9.81
N ARG A 242 -10.50 31.57 -9.76
CA ARG A 242 -11.44 30.99 -8.78
C ARG A 242 -11.59 29.49 -9.00
N ALA A 243 -11.75 29.04 -10.24
CA ALA A 243 -11.84 27.62 -10.56
C ALA A 243 -10.58 26.85 -10.14
N LEU A 244 -9.40 27.40 -10.42
CA LEU A 244 -8.11 26.84 -10.02
C LEU A 244 -7.98 26.72 -8.49
N LEU A 245 -8.35 27.77 -7.75
CA LEU A 245 -8.34 27.74 -6.28
C LEU A 245 -9.28 26.67 -5.72
N ARG A 246 -10.48 26.47 -6.31
CA ARG A 246 -11.38 25.38 -5.92
C ARG A 246 -10.76 24.02 -6.21
N SER A 247 -10.16 23.83 -7.39
CA SER A 247 -9.49 22.58 -7.76
C SER A 247 -8.39 22.24 -6.77
N MET A 248 -7.49 23.19 -6.49
CA MET A 248 -6.41 23.00 -5.52
C MET A 248 -6.96 22.66 -4.12
N GLN A 249 -8.05 23.28 -3.69
CA GLN A 249 -8.67 22.96 -2.40
C GLN A 249 -9.26 21.53 -2.36
N VAL A 250 -9.79 21.02 -3.49
CA VAL A 250 -10.23 19.63 -3.62
C VAL A 250 -9.04 18.69 -3.60
N ASP A 251 -8.00 18.97 -4.40
CA ASP A 251 -6.79 18.14 -4.48
C ASP A 251 -6.09 18.03 -3.12
N MET A 252 -5.96 19.16 -2.40
CA MET A 252 -5.38 19.20 -1.05
C MET A 252 -6.22 18.37 -0.07
N ARG A 253 -7.55 18.42 -0.17
CA ARG A 253 -8.45 17.63 0.67
C ARG A 253 -8.31 16.14 0.38
N GLU A 254 -8.27 15.73 -0.89
CA GLU A 254 -8.07 14.33 -1.28
C GLU A 254 -6.70 13.81 -0.84
N PHE A 255 -5.63 14.57 -1.07
CA PHE A 255 -4.28 14.20 -0.68
C PHE A 255 -4.15 13.98 0.84
N LEU A 256 -4.80 14.83 1.65
CA LEU A 256 -4.64 14.81 3.10
C LEU A 256 -5.61 13.85 3.81
N ASN A 257 -6.78 13.61 3.21
CA ASN A 257 -7.77 12.63 3.68
C ASN A 257 -7.56 11.23 3.08
N ALA A 258 -6.62 11.04 2.15
CA ALA A 258 -6.23 9.72 1.69
C ALA A 258 -5.84 8.88 2.92
N PRO A 259 -6.46 7.69 3.12
CA PRO A 259 -6.23 6.89 4.30
C PRO A 259 -4.76 6.51 4.34
N ASN A 260 -4.01 7.13 5.26
CA ASN A 260 -2.63 6.79 5.54
C ASN A 260 -2.66 5.33 6.00
N ARG A 261 -2.26 4.39 5.12
CA ARG A 261 -2.22 2.95 5.44
C ARG A 261 -1.10 2.69 6.44
N LYS A 262 -1.27 3.12 7.67
CA LYS A 262 -0.61 2.57 8.84
C LYS A 262 -1.66 2.40 9.92
N LYS A 263 -1.94 1.12 10.19
CA LYS A 263 -2.88 0.64 11.22
C LYS A 263 -2.49 1.28 12.57
N SER A 264 -3.33 2.17 13.09
CA SER A 264 -3.40 2.38 14.54
C SER A 264 -4.44 1.41 15.08
N SER A 265 -4.06 0.67 16.13
CA SER A 265 -4.87 -0.32 16.83
C SER A 265 -6.29 0.16 17.16
N PRO A 266 -7.27 -0.76 17.26
CA PRO A 266 -8.60 -0.43 17.74
C PRO A 266 -8.54 -0.38 19.27
N ASN A 267 -8.82 0.78 19.85
CA ASN A 267 -9.47 0.80 21.16
C ASN A 267 -10.20 2.12 21.43
N ASN A 268 -11.44 1.91 21.84
CA ASN A 268 -12.44 2.80 22.42
C ASN A 268 -13.31 3.70 21.54
N ASP A 269 -14.60 3.42 21.71
CA ASP A 269 -15.81 4.11 21.28
C ASP A 269 -15.76 5.63 21.50
N ARG A 270 -16.04 6.38 20.43
CA ARG A 270 -16.68 7.70 20.50
C ARG A 270 -17.56 7.92 19.26
N PRO A 271 -18.76 8.50 19.42
CA PRO A 271 -19.75 8.61 18.36
C PRO A 271 -19.35 9.68 17.35
N ASP A 272 -19.73 9.46 16.08
CA ASP A 272 -19.80 10.42 14.97
C ASP A 272 -19.14 11.78 15.24
N ALA A 273 -17.82 11.85 15.08
CA ALA A 273 -17.14 13.12 14.90
C ALA A 273 -17.41 13.57 13.46
N ASP A 274 -18.39 14.45 13.34
CA ASP A 274 -18.75 15.27 12.20
C ASP A 274 -17.56 15.49 11.23
N LEU A 275 -17.75 15.12 9.96
CA LEU A 275 -16.77 15.24 8.86
C LEU A 275 -16.26 16.68 8.62
N SER A 276 -16.76 17.64 9.39
CA SER A 276 -16.34 19.05 9.46
C SER A 276 -15.08 19.29 10.30
N GLN A 277 -14.68 18.35 11.17
CA GLN A 277 -13.51 18.47 12.07
C GLN A 277 -12.18 17.99 11.46
N SER A 278 -12.09 17.87 10.12
CA SER A 278 -10.78 17.72 9.46
C SER A 278 -10.05 19.08 9.52
N PRO A 279 -8.74 19.15 9.82
CA PRO A 279 -7.98 20.40 9.96
C PRO A 279 -8.06 21.34 8.74
N LEU A 280 -8.58 20.82 7.62
CA LEU A 280 -8.67 21.48 6.32
C LEU A 280 -10.10 21.49 5.75
N GLY A 281 -11.11 21.14 6.56
CA GLY A 281 -12.52 21.35 6.23
C GLY A 281 -12.80 22.85 5.99
N GLY A 282 -13.44 23.18 4.88
CA GLY A 282 -13.78 24.56 4.54
C GLY A 282 -14.81 24.58 3.43
N ARG A 283 -15.79 25.48 3.55
CA ARG A 283 -16.76 25.73 2.49
C ARG A 283 -16.07 26.42 1.31
N THR A 284 -16.45 26.03 0.10
CA THR A 284 -15.86 26.53 -1.16
C THR A 284 -16.62 27.78 -1.66
N ASP A 285 -17.73 28.13 -1.02
CA ASP A 285 -18.58 29.28 -1.31
C ASP A 285 -17.87 30.63 -1.10
N MET A 286 -16.85 30.68 -0.24
CA MET A 286 -16.04 31.87 0.00
C MET A 286 -15.32 32.36 -1.26
N PHE A 287 -15.00 31.48 -2.21
CA PHE A 287 -14.36 31.86 -3.48
C PHE A 287 -15.32 32.54 -4.46
N ASP A 288 -16.63 32.53 -4.19
CA ASP A 288 -17.65 33.15 -5.04
C ASP A 288 -17.92 34.61 -4.69
N LEU A 289 -17.55 35.04 -3.48
CA LEU A 289 -17.76 36.41 -3.02
C LEU A 289 -16.88 37.42 -3.78
N PRO A 290 -17.31 38.70 -3.86
CA PRO A 290 -16.46 39.77 -4.36
C PRO A 290 -15.12 39.81 -3.63
N LEU A 291 -14.02 40.00 -4.38
CA LEU A 291 -12.66 39.88 -3.84
C LEU A 291 -12.44 40.74 -2.60
N HIS A 292 -12.92 41.99 -2.57
CA HIS A 292 -12.76 42.88 -1.43
C HIS A 292 -13.47 42.39 -0.14
N MET A 293 -14.45 41.50 -0.25
CA MET A 293 -15.19 40.93 0.89
C MET A 293 -14.58 39.61 1.37
N ALA A 294 -13.96 38.85 0.46
CA ALA A 294 -13.44 37.51 0.75
C ALA A 294 -11.92 37.45 0.89
N ARG A 295 -11.19 38.50 0.47
CA ARG A 295 -9.72 38.51 0.42
C ARG A 295 -9.09 38.07 1.73
N ASP A 296 -9.47 38.70 2.83
CA ASP A 296 -8.84 38.45 4.13
C ASP A 296 -9.17 37.03 4.64
N GLN A 297 -10.40 36.57 4.41
CA GLN A 297 -10.82 35.23 4.80
C GLN A 297 -10.15 34.13 3.96
N ILE A 298 -9.98 34.36 2.66
CA ILE A 298 -9.23 33.46 1.76
C ILE A 298 -7.77 33.41 2.19
N GLU A 299 -7.17 34.56 2.47
CA GLU A 299 -5.78 34.66 2.90
C GLU A 299 -5.55 33.94 4.25
N GLU A 300 -6.39 34.19 5.24
CA GLU A 300 -6.30 33.58 6.57
C GLU A 300 -6.54 32.06 6.51
N SER A 301 -7.51 31.62 5.70
CA SER A 301 -7.77 30.20 5.44
C SER A 301 -6.53 29.54 4.84
N LEU A 302 -5.94 30.11 3.79
CA LEU A 302 -4.74 29.55 3.16
C LEU A 302 -3.54 29.52 4.12
N ARG A 303 -3.31 30.59 4.90
CA ARG A 303 -2.25 30.63 5.92
C ARG A 303 -2.43 29.54 6.98
N THR A 304 -3.65 29.38 7.48
CA THR A 304 -3.98 28.36 8.49
C THR A 304 -3.79 26.95 7.92
N LYS A 305 -4.27 26.70 6.70
CA LYS A 305 -4.09 25.42 6.01
C LYS A 305 -2.61 25.10 5.80
N MET A 306 -1.80 26.07 5.36
CA MET A 306 -0.36 25.90 5.19
C MET A 306 0.37 25.60 6.50
N ALA A 307 -0.01 26.28 7.60
CA ALA A 307 0.55 26.00 8.92
C ALA A 307 0.25 24.57 9.39
N SER A 308 -0.99 24.10 9.21
CA SER A 308 -1.39 22.73 9.56
C SER A 308 -0.65 21.69 8.72
N ILE A 309 -0.45 21.93 7.42
CA ILE A 309 0.35 21.05 6.55
C ILE A 309 1.79 20.97 7.03
N LYS A 310 2.41 22.11 7.35
CA LYS A 310 3.78 22.17 7.85
C LYS A 310 3.95 21.38 9.15
N GLU A 311 3.01 21.51 10.07
CA GLU A 311 3.00 20.76 11.33
C GLU A 311 2.89 19.25 11.08
N ARG A 312 1.97 18.81 10.22
CA ARG A 312 1.81 17.38 9.88
C ARG A 312 3.05 16.81 9.18
N MET A 313 3.72 17.59 8.32
CA MET A 313 4.96 17.17 7.69
C MET A 313 6.08 16.92 8.72
N VAL A 314 6.20 17.80 9.72
CA VAL A 314 7.17 17.62 10.82
C VAL A 314 6.86 16.34 11.59
N GLN A 315 5.59 16.12 11.95
CA GLN A 315 5.16 14.90 12.65
C GLN A 315 5.45 13.62 11.84
N LEU A 316 5.24 13.64 10.52
CA LEU A 316 5.55 12.50 9.65
C LEU A 316 7.07 12.25 9.55
N GLN A 317 7.88 13.31 9.54
CA GLN A 317 9.33 13.19 9.50
C GLN A 317 9.89 12.63 10.82
N ASP A 318 9.33 13.05 11.96
CA ASP A 318 9.72 12.54 13.26
C ASP A 318 9.28 11.08 13.43
N ALA A 319 8.04 10.73 13.04
CA ALA A 319 7.59 9.34 13.04
C ALA A 319 8.39 8.43 12.10
N GLN A 320 8.96 8.97 11.01
CA GLN A 320 9.85 8.23 10.12
C GLN A 320 11.20 7.95 10.79
N LYS A 321 11.79 8.94 11.47
CA LYS A 321 13.04 8.76 12.23
C LYS A 321 12.85 7.77 13.37
N ASP A 322 11.75 7.88 14.11
CA ASP A 322 11.43 6.94 15.19
C ASP A 322 11.26 5.52 14.64
N ALA A 323 10.59 5.36 13.49
CA ALA A 323 10.45 4.06 12.85
C ALA A 323 11.79 3.47 12.38
N GLU A 324 12.69 4.31 11.85
CA GLU A 324 14.05 3.91 11.44
C GLU A 324 14.87 3.42 12.64
N VAL A 325 14.87 4.18 13.75
CA VAL A 325 15.53 3.80 15.00
C VAL A 325 14.97 2.48 15.56
N THR A 326 13.63 2.31 15.55
CA THR A 326 13.04 1.04 15.99
C THR A 326 13.42 -0.14 15.09
N SER A 327 13.57 0.09 13.78
CA SER A 327 14.01 -0.95 12.84
C SER A 327 15.45 -1.38 13.13
N GLU A 328 16.36 -0.42 13.33
CA GLU A 328 17.76 -0.69 13.69
C GLU A 328 17.87 -1.46 15.01
N VAL A 329 17.05 -1.10 16.02
CA VAL A 329 17.00 -1.83 17.30
C VAL A 329 16.53 -3.28 17.09
N THR A 330 15.48 -3.50 16.29
CA THR A 330 15.00 -4.87 16.01
C THR A 330 16.00 -5.70 15.21
N GLU A 331 16.73 -5.10 14.28
CA GLU A 331 17.78 -5.80 13.53
C GLU A 331 18.94 -6.19 14.45
N ARG A 332 19.34 -5.28 15.34
CA ARG A 332 20.38 -5.55 16.33
C ARG A 332 19.98 -6.64 17.34
N GLU A 333 18.70 -6.71 17.71
CA GLU A 333 18.17 -7.77 18.57
C GLU A 333 18.30 -9.15 17.90
N LEU A 334 17.92 -9.25 16.61
CA LEU A 334 18.07 -10.49 15.83
C LEU A 334 19.53 -10.93 15.69
N GLU A 335 20.46 -10.00 15.48
CA GLU A 335 21.90 -10.32 15.45
C GLU A 335 22.40 -10.88 16.78
N LEU A 336 21.97 -10.30 17.90
CA LEU A 336 22.35 -10.76 19.24
C LEU A 336 21.75 -12.14 19.55
N GLU A 337 20.52 -12.41 19.10
CA GLU A 337 19.92 -13.75 19.19
C GLU A 337 20.74 -14.79 18.41
N ALA A 338 21.17 -14.45 17.19
CA ALA A 338 22.02 -15.34 16.39
C ALA A 338 23.36 -15.64 17.08
N GLN A 339 24.02 -14.62 17.63
CA GLN A 339 25.28 -14.79 18.39
C GLN A 339 25.09 -15.66 19.65
N LEU A 340 23.95 -15.52 20.35
CA LEU A 340 23.62 -16.37 21.50
C LEU A 340 23.43 -17.84 21.11
N VAL A 341 22.80 -18.10 19.97
CA VAL A 341 22.65 -19.47 19.43
C VAL A 341 24.02 -20.08 19.12
N GLU A 342 24.91 -19.32 18.47
CA GLU A 342 26.27 -19.77 18.18
C GLU A 342 27.06 -20.06 19.46
N ALA A 343 27.03 -19.16 20.44
CA ALA A 343 27.69 -19.35 21.72
C ALA A 343 27.18 -20.61 22.46
N ARG A 344 25.87 -20.87 22.43
CA ARG A 344 25.27 -22.09 23.00
C ARG A 344 25.76 -23.35 22.29
N SER A 345 25.89 -23.32 20.96
CA SER A 345 26.44 -24.44 20.18
C SER A 345 27.88 -24.76 20.60
N ILE A 346 28.72 -23.73 20.72
CA ILE A 346 30.11 -23.88 21.17
C ILE A 346 30.18 -24.49 22.57
N ILE A 347 29.38 -24.00 23.51
CA ILE A 347 29.32 -24.54 24.88
C ILE A 347 28.89 -26.00 24.87
N GLN A 348 27.90 -26.36 24.05
CA GLN A 348 27.42 -27.74 23.93
C GLN A 348 28.50 -28.67 23.35
N GLU A 349 29.26 -28.21 22.37
CA GLU A 349 30.39 -28.95 21.81
C GLU A 349 31.50 -29.13 22.86
N GLN A 350 31.87 -28.07 23.59
CA GLN A 350 32.84 -28.13 24.67
C GLN A 350 32.41 -29.12 25.77
N ALA A 351 31.13 -29.09 26.18
CA ALA A 351 30.57 -30.03 27.14
C ALA A 351 30.63 -31.49 26.64
N SER A 352 30.37 -31.72 25.35
CA SER A 352 30.49 -33.04 24.71
C SER A 352 31.93 -33.56 24.72
N ILE A 353 32.90 -32.69 24.39
CA ILE A 353 34.33 -33.00 24.45
C ILE A 353 34.74 -33.33 25.89
N MET A 354 34.36 -32.50 26.87
CA MET A 354 34.63 -32.75 28.28
C MET A 354 34.06 -34.07 28.77
N SER A 355 32.81 -34.39 28.42
CA SER A 355 32.18 -35.67 28.75
C SER A 355 32.98 -36.85 28.18
N LYS A 356 33.40 -36.78 26.90
CA LYS A 356 34.26 -37.81 26.28
C LYS A 356 35.61 -37.98 26.99
N HIS A 357 36.20 -36.91 27.50
CA HIS A 357 37.46 -36.98 28.26
C HIS A 357 37.27 -37.59 29.65
N ILE A 358 36.18 -37.27 30.34
CA ILE A 358 35.82 -37.88 31.64
C ILE A 358 35.56 -39.38 31.46
N SER A 359 34.80 -39.79 30.43
CA SER A 359 34.56 -41.21 30.13
C SER A 359 35.82 -41.99 29.71
N LYS A 360 36.84 -41.30 29.16
CA LYS A 360 38.16 -41.91 28.88
C LYS A 360 39.02 -42.04 30.14
N SER A 361 38.86 -41.14 31.11
CA SER A 361 39.55 -41.19 32.40
C SER A 361 38.99 -42.28 33.33
N GLU A 362 37.72 -42.66 33.20
CA GLU A 362 37.07 -43.67 34.06
C GLU A 362 37.24 -45.13 33.60
N LYS A 363 37.98 -45.43 32.51
CA LYS A 363 38.32 -46.83 32.18
C LYS A 363 39.38 -47.35 33.17
N PRO A 364 39.08 -48.37 34.00
CA PRO A 364 40.04 -48.89 34.96
C PRO A 364 41.17 -49.60 34.23
N ARG A 365 42.38 -49.03 34.32
CA ARG A 365 43.63 -49.67 33.90
C ARG A 365 43.80 -50.94 34.76
N ARG A 366 43.52 -52.12 34.20
CA ARG A 366 43.79 -53.40 34.86
C ARG A 366 45.27 -53.47 35.20
N LEU A 367 45.56 -53.60 36.49
CA LEU A 367 46.86 -53.87 37.06
C LEU A 367 47.34 -55.27 36.62
N SER A 368 48.47 -55.30 35.92
CA SER A 368 49.39 -56.45 35.92
C SER A 368 50.79 -55.94 35.58
N GLY A 369 51.76 -56.15 36.48
CA GLY A 369 53.18 -55.98 36.17
C GLY A 369 53.95 -55.19 37.21
N ASN A 370 54.53 -55.91 38.14
CA ASN A 370 55.36 -55.47 39.25
C ASN A 370 56.79 -55.09 38.81
N PHE A 371 57.43 -54.22 39.61
CA PHE A 371 58.88 -53.92 39.71
C PHE A 371 59.57 -53.14 38.57
N ASN A 372 60.00 -51.89 38.83
CA ASN A 372 61.36 -51.65 39.35
C ASN A 372 61.61 -50.17 39.74
N SER A 373 62.56 -50.05 40.67
CA SER A 373 63.15 -48.88 41.32
C SER A 373 63.74 -47.86 40.33
N ASP A 374 63.60 -46.56 40.57
CA ASP A 374 64.71 -45.76 41.12
C ASP A 374 64.44 -44.24 41.23
N ARG A 375 64.87 -43.74 42.39
CA ARG A 375 65.20 -42.36 42.79
C ARG A 375 65.79 -41.47 41.70
N SER A 376 65.33 -40.21 41.64
CA SER A 376 66.15 -38.97 41.76
C SER A 376 65.24 -37.75 41.55
N SER A 377 65.00 -36.92 42.55
CA SER A 377 65.85 -35.83 43.08
C SER A 377 65.71 -34.51 42.31
N ILE A 378 65.06 -33.55 42.99
CA ILE A 378 65.46 -32.13 43.14
C ILE A 378 65.49 -31.27 41.85
N LEU A 379 64.63 -30.25 41.78
CA LEU A 379 65.07 -28.84 41.83
C LEU A 379 63.90 -27.85 41.84
N SER A 380 64.14 -26.79 42.60
CA SER A 380 63.25 -25.75 43.07
C SER A 380 63.44 -24.49 42.21
N SER A 381 62.33 -23.80 41.91
CA SER A 381 62.17 -22.33 41.87
C SER A 381 62.93 -21.51 40.80
N PRO A 382 62.55 -20.23 40.58
CA PRO A 382 61.45 -19.44 41.15
C PRO A 382 60.24 -19.25 40.24
#